data_AF-A0A4Q9DD24-F1
#
_entry.id   AF-A0A4Q9DD24-F1
#
_cell.length_a   1.000
_cell.length_b   1.000
_cell.length_c   1.000
_cell.angle_alpha   90.00
_cell.angle_beta   90.00
_cell.angle_gamma   90.00
#
_symmetry.space_group_name_H-M   'P 1'
#
loop_
_entity.id
_entity.type
_entity.pdbx_description
1 polymer ?
#
loop_
_entity_poly.entity_id
_entity_poly.type
_entity_poly.pdbx_seq_one_letter_code
_entity_poly.pdbx_strand_id
1 'polypeptide(L)'
;MAGNHSHPRIRSANIGHDNGMGIDKDTLRMLRTRLASEADEDVTAHIGLYNTNKRIKLAYGPGYGMTIRSKYGFGTSVQMTVPINE
;
A
#
# COMPACT_ATOMS: atom_id res chain seq x y z
N MET A 1 -7.19 -13.40 -35.23
CA MET A 1 -6.03 -13.49 -34.32
C MET A 1 -6.34 -12.66 -33.08
N ALA A 2 -7.07 -13.21 -32.11
CA ALA A 2 -7.30 -12.54 -30.84
C ALA A 2 -6.10 -12.83 -29.93
N GLY A 3 -5.25 -11.84 -29.71
CA GLY A 3 -4.11 -11.95 -28.81
C GLY A 3 -4.61 -12.30 -27.41
N ASN A 4 -4.11 -13.40 -26.87
CA ASN A 4 -4.39 -13.85 -25.52
C ASN A 4 -3.77 -12.85 -24.53
N HIS A 5 -4.52 -11.81 -24.15
CA HIS A 5 -4.10 -10.87 -23.10
C HIS A 5 -4.24 -11.56 -21.74
N SER A 6 -3.24 -12.36 -21.37
CA SER A 6 -3.09 -12.89 -20.02
C SER A 6 -2.93 -11.72 -19.06
N HIS A 7 -3.97 -11.44 -18.27
CA HIS A 7 -3.85 -10.50 -17.17
C HIS A 7 -2.87 -11.09 -16.15
N PRO A 8 -1.87 -10.33 -15.68
CA PRO A 8 -0.94 -10.82 -14.66
C PRO A 8 -1.72 -11.25 -13.41
N ARG A 9 -1.43 -12.45 -12.90
CA ARG A 9 -2.02 -12.89 -11.62
C ARG A 9 -1.49 -11.99 -10.51
N ILE A 10 -2.37 -11.58 -9.60
CA ILE A 10 -2.04 -10.63 -8.52
C ILE A 10 -1.91 -11.39 -7.20
N ARG A 11 -0.88 -11.06 -6.40
CA ARG A 11 -0.76 -11.51 -5.01
C ARG A 11 -0.89 -10.33 -4.06
N SER A 12 -1.75 -10.49 -3.05
CA SER A 12 -1.80 -9.61 -1.89
C SER A 12 -1.35 -10.36 -0.65
N ALA A 13 -0.35 -9.84 0.04
CA ALA A 13 0.20 -10.44 1.26
C ALA A 13 0.20 -9.43 2.41
N ASN A 14 -0.14 -9.90 3.61
CA ASN A 14 0.05 -9.13 4.82
C ASN A 14 1.54 -9.16 5.18
N ILE A 15 2.18 -7.99 5.26
CA ILE A 15 3.63 -7.88 5.51
C ILE A 15 3.93 -7.43 6.94
N GLY A 16 2.91 -7.06 7.71
CA GLY A 16 3.07 -6.57 9.06
C GLY A 16 1.73 -6.35 9.75
N HIS A 17 1.65 -6.78 11.00
CA HIS A 17 0.51 -6.56 11.88
C HIS A 17 1.03 -6.24 13.28
N ASP A 18 0.43 -5.24 13.92
CA ASP A 18 0.55 -4.96 15.34
C ASP A 18 -0.83 -4.97 16.00
N ASN A 19 -0.85 -5.36 17.27
CA ASN A 19 -2.02 -5.35 18.16
C ASN A 19 -2.02 -4.11 19.08
N GLY A 20 -1.34 -3.03 18.67
CA GLY A 20 -1.24 -1.81 19.46
C GLY A 20 -2.53 -1.02 19.48
N MET A 21 -2.44 0.26 19.88
CA MET A 21 -3.59 1.16 19.93
C MET A 21 -4.20 1.46 18.56
N GLY A 22 -3.56 1.07 17.46
CA GLY A 22 -4.00 1.42 16.11
C GLY A 22 -3.98 2.93 15.85
N ILE A 23 -4.61 3.33 14.76
CA ILE A 23 -4.60 4.68 14.24
C ILE A 23 -6.04 5.20 14.26
N ASP A 24 -6.24 6.43 14.74
CA ASP A 24 -7.54 7.08 14.69
C ASP A 24 -7.98 7.33 13.24
N LYS A 25 -9.27 7.58 13.07
CA LYS A 25 -9.89 7.63 11.74
C LYS A 25 -9.32 8.74 10.85
N ASP A 26 -9.01 9.90 11.41
CA ASP A 26 -8.62 11.07 10.62
C ASP A 26 -7.13 11.01 10.28
N THR A 27 -6.29 10.56 11.20
CA THR A 27 -4.89 10.22 10.91
C THR A 27 -4.81 9.11 9.86
N LEU A 28 -5.62 8.05 9.97
CA LEU A 28 -5.64 6.96 8.98
C LEU A 28 -6.08 7.45 7.60
N ARG A 29 -7.04 8.38 7.54
CA ARG A 29 -7.49 8.99 6.29
C ARG A 29 -6.35 9.80 5.65
N MET A 30 -5.69 10.65 6.43
CA MET A 30 -4.54 11.44 5.96
C MET A 30 -3.41 10.54 5.44
N LEU A 31 -3.09 9.47 6.16
CA LEU A 31 -2.10 8.47 5.74
C LEU A 31 -2.45 7.82 4.40
N ARG A 32 -3.71 7.43 4.22
CA ARG A 32 -4.19 6.83 2.97
C ARG A 32 -4.15 7.82 1.81
N THR A 33 -4.54 9.07 2.04
CA THR A 33 -4.45 10.12 1.02
C THR A 33 -3.01 10.33 0.58
N ARG A 34 -2.06 10.39 1.53
CA ARG A 34 -0.62 10.51 1.23
C ARG A 34 -0.05 9.29 0.51
N LEU A 35 -0.48 8.09 0.86
CA LEU A 35 -0.10 6.87 0.14
C LEU A 35 -0.68 6.80 -1.28
N ALA A 36 -1.84 7.42 -1.49
CA ALA A 36 -2.47 7.51 -2.81
C ALA A 36 -1.84 8.59 -3.68
N SER A 37 -1.41 9.71 -3.10
CA SER A 37 -0.84 10.85 -3.82
C SER A 37 0.51 10.51 -4.48
N GLU A 38 0.72 11.09 -5.66
CA GLU A 38 1.99 11.03 -6.40
C GLU A 38 2.88 12.26 -6.16
N ALA A 39 2.41 13.21 -5.35
CA ALA A 39 3.13 14.45 -5.04
C ALA A 39 4.26 14.20 -4.04
N ASP A 40 5.47 14.66 -4.40
CA ASP A 40 6.68 14.63 -3.56
C ASP A 40 6.66 15.73 -2.47
N GLU A 41 5.58 15.82 -1.71
CA GLU A 41 5.54 16.69 -0.53
C GLU A 41 6.35 16.05 0.62
N ASP A 42 7.05 16.87 1.40
CA ASP A 42 7.93 16.50 2.52
C ASP A 42 7.25 15.52 3.52
N VAL A 43 7.32 14.22 3.25
CA VAL A 43 6.74 13.17 4.12
C VAL A 43 7.75 12.78 5.20
N THR A 44 8.07 13.69 6.11
CA THR A 44 9.03 13.42 7.21
C THR A 44 8.53 12.41 8.24
N ALA A 45 7.23 12.13 8.31
CA ALA A 45 6.65 11.24 9.33
C ALA A 45 6.50 9.76 8.93
N HIS A 46 6.47 9.42 7.63
CA HIS A 46 6.17 8.04 7.16
C HIS A 46 6.94 7.63 5.90
N ILE A 47 8.22 8.03 5.84
CA ILE A 47 9.15 7.81 4.72
C ILE A 47 9.13 6.35 4.24
N GLY A 48 9.10 5.37 5.15
CA GLY A 48 9.18 3.96 4.81
C GLY A 48 8.01 3.42 3.98
N LEU A 49 6.76 3.69 4.41
CA LEU A 49 5.56 3.20 3.73
C LEU A 49 5.34 3.93 2.40
N TYR A 50 5.55 5.25 2.37
CA TYR A 50 5.44 6.05 1.15
C TYR A 50 6.47 5.63 0.10
N ASN A 51 7.75 5.57 0.47
CA ASN A 51 8.82 5.20 -0.47
C ASN A 51 8.64 3.78 -1.00
N THR A 52 8.23 2.85 -0.15
CA THR A 52 7.96 1.47 -0.57
C THR A 52 6.79 1.43 -1.55
N ASN A 53 5.68 2.09 -1.24
CA ASN A 53 4.52 2.17 -2.14
C ASN A 53 4.86 2.85 -3.49
N LYS A 54 5.60 3.95 -3.46
CA LYS A 54 6.09 4.64 -4.68
C LYS A 54 6.94 3.71 -5.54
N ARG A 55 7.90 2.99 -4.93
CA ARG A 55 8.75 2.02 -5.65
C ARG A 55 7.95 0.88 -6.26
N ILE A 56 6.97 0.33 -5.55
CA ILE A 56 6.10 -0.74 -6.07
C ILE A 56 5.29 -0.23 -7.28
N LYS A 57 4.68 0.95 -7.17
CA LYS A 57 3.94 1.57 -8.28
C LYS A 57 4.83 1.84 -9.49
N LEU A 58 6.05 2.34 -9.27
CA LEU A 58 7.03 2.56 -10.35
C LEU A 58 7.47 1.25 -11.02
N ALA A 59 7.62 0.18 -10.24
CA ALA A 59 8.08 -1.11 -10.76
C ALA A 59 7.01 -1.89 -11.53
N TYR A 60 5.76 -1.88 -11.04
CA TYR A 60 4.70 -2.76 -11.56
C TYR A 60 3.50 -2.01 -12.16
N GLY A 61 3.39 -0.70 -11.95
CA GLY A 61 2.29 0.14 -12.40
C GLY A 61 1.33 0.55 -11.28
N PRO A 62 0.41 1.50 -11.56
CA PRO A 62 -0.46 2.13 -10.55
C PRO A 62 -1.48 1.19 -9.91
N GLY A 63 -1.72 0.00 -10.49
CA GLY A 63 -2.57 -1.04 -9.93
C GLY A 63 -1.96 -1.83 -8.76
N TYR A 64 -0.69 -1.57 -8.43
CA TYR A 64 0.06 -2.25 -7.38
C TYR A 64 0.48 -1.26 -6.29
N GLY A 65 0.82 -1.77 -5.10
CA GLY A 65 1.23 -0.91 -4.00
C GLY A 65 0.97 -1.50 -2.63
N MET A 66 0.76 -0.60 -1.66
CA MET A 66 0.52 -0.93 -0.26
C MET A 66 -0.83 -0.39 0.21
N THR A 67 -1.47 -1.14 1.12
CA THR A 67 -2.71 -0.74 1.79
C THR A 67 -2.52 -0.82 3.30
N ILE A 68 -2.95 0.22 4.00
CA ILE A 68 -2.99 0.24 5.47
C ILE A 68 -4.43 0.09 5.95
N ARG A 69 -4.62 -0.85 6.88
CA ARG A 69 -5.85 -1.05 7.64
C ARG A 69 -5.51 -0.87 9.11
N SER A 70 -6.23 -0.02 9.80
CA SER A 70 -6.04 0.18 11.23
C SER A 70 -7.38 0.49 11.87
N LYS A 71 -7.52 0.13 13.13
CA LYS A 71 -8.66 0.50 13.96
C LYS A 71 -8.15 0.88 15.33
N TYR A 72 -8.55 2.05 15.80
CA TYR A 72 -8.21 2.52 17.13
C TYR A 72 -8.67 1.51 18.21
N GLY A 73 -7.77 1.18 19.13
CA GLY A 73 -7.92 0.15 20.16
C GLY A 73 -7.77 -1.30 19.68
N PHE A 74 -7.45 -1.55 18.40
CA PHE A 74 -7.33 -2.90 17.84
C PHE A 74 -5.96 -3.19 17.21
N GLY A 75 -5.31 -2.17 16.66
CA GLY A 75 -4.00 -2.30 16.01
C GLY A 75 -4.00 -1.94 14.53
N THR A 76 -2.87 -2.19 13.87
CA THR A 76 -2.64 -1.84 12.46
C THR A 76 -2.14 -3.03 11.67
N SER A 77 -2.50 -3.07 10.39
CA SER A 77 -2.05 -4.06 9.44
C SER A 77 -1.72 -3.43 8.10
N VAL A 78 -0.63 -3.90 7.50
CA VAL A 78 -0.09 -3.43 6.23
C VAL A 78 -0.11 -4.58 5.23
N GLN A 79 -0.73 -4.35 4.08
CA GLN A 79 -0.81 -5.30 2.98
C GLN A 79 -0.05 -4.76 1.77
N MET A 80 0.71 -5.64 1.10
CA MET A 80 1.38 -5.36 -0.18
C MET A 80 0.69 -6.14 -1.30
N THR A 81 0.52 -5.51 -2.46
CA THR A 81 -0.06 -6.10 -3.67
C THR A 81 0.91 -5.94 -4.83
N VAL A 82 1.34 -7.06 -5.44
CA VAL A 82 2.32 -7.15 -6.53
C VAL A 82 1.90 -8.23 -7.54
N PRO A 83 2.38 -8.21 -8.78
CA PRO A 83 2.16 -9.32 -9.70
C PRO A 83 2.89 -10.58 -9.24
N ILE A 84 2.33 -11.74 -9.56
CA ILE A 84 3.01 -13.03 -9.46
C ILE A 84 3.75 -13.21 -10.79
N ASN A 85 5.07 -13.12 -10.75
CA ASN A 85 5.88 -13.64 -11.85
C ASN A 85 5.83 -15.18 -11.77
N GLU A 86 5.55 -15.82 -12.89
CA GLU A 86 5.64 -17.29 -13.04
C GLU A 86 7.09 -17.77 -12.96
#